data_AF-A0A3A9STA8-F1
#
_entry.id   AF-A0A3A9STA8-F1
#
_cell.length_a   1.000
_cell.length_b   1.000
_cell.length_c   1.000
_cell.angle_alpha   90.00
_cell.angle_beta   90.00
_cell.angle_gamma   90.00
#
_symmetry.space_group_name_H-M   'P 1'
#
loop_
_entity.id
_entity.type
_entity.pdbx_description
1 polymer ?
#
loop_
_entity_poly.entity_id
_entity_poly.type
_entity_poly.pdbx_seq_one_letter_code
_entity_poly.pdbx_strand_id
1 'polypeptide(L)'
;MMIKEIFGKVKIYRLHSRVDNRGSLEYVFDENTACFNARETRIYSMPKEGTFFGIHYREESSPMTKFVTVIKGRGMDYVIDLRKDSSTYLQWESFELSEENALAVLIPAGFGHAFISLKNDTIQLYAVDRSGNNAYSKHINYMDSKIGLKLPVPISEISDYDLSAPFVSENSEEISEEGKRKKDIHIQLADMKYLDSCIDILQNSDLGRAYFSDHEKATNMLTYAVGQKNVYVALDENEKCLGFIYYMTNGVFGSYPYLHIVAVKEGYRSYGIGKQLMKYFEDNASDAPTAKYFLTVDDFNPRAKKLYENLGYKCVGELTDFYKNGINCYLMMKRRG
;
A
#
# COMPACT_ATOMS: atom_id res chain seq x y z
N MET A 1 -18.05 18.97 -25.22
CA MET A 1 -19.35 18.27 -25.22
C MET A 1 -19.17 16.88 -24.62
N MET A 2 -20.08 16.44 -23.74
CA MET A 2 -20.07 15.05 -23.25
C MET A 2 -20.44 14.11 -24.40
N ILE A 3 -19.66 13.05 -24.60
CA ILE A 3 -19.84 12.10 -25.72
C ILE A 3 -20.19 10.68 -25.26
N LYS A 4 -19.84 10.32 -24.01
CA LYS A 4 -20.11 8.99 -23.45
C LYS A 4 -20.21 9.11 -21.93
N GLU A 5 -21.06 8.29 -21.34
CA GLU A 5 -21.07 8.01 -19.90
C GLU A 5 -20.87 6.51 -19.69
N ILE A 6 -20.03 6.15 -18.72
CA ILE A 6 -19.73 4.77 -18.36
C ILE A 6 -19.88 4.58 -16.85
N PHE A 7 -20.17 3.36 -16.43
CA PHE A 7 -20.46 3.01 -15.02
C PHE A 7 -21.54 3.89 -14.36
N GLY A 8 -22.39 4.51 -15.19
CA GLY A 8 -23.47 5.44 -14.81
C GLY A 8 -23.01 6.75 -14.14
N LYS A 9 -21.70 7.06 -14.16
CA LYS A 9 -21.14 8.22 -13.44
C LYS A 9 -19.93 8.87 -14.10
N VAL A 10 -19.08 8.08 -14.77
CA VAL A 10 -17.84 8.58 -15.39
C VAL A 10 -18.18 9.15 -16.75
N LYS A 11 -17.78 10.41 -16.98
CA LYS A 11 -18.18 11.15 -18.19
C LYS A 11 -16.97 11.44 -19.05
N ILE A 12 -17.09 11.11 -20.33
CA ILE A 12 -16.08 11.39 -21.34
C ILE A 12 -16.53 12.59 -22.16
N TYR A 13 -15.65 13.55 -22.31
CA TYR A 13 -15.87 14.78 -23.04
C TYR A 13 -14.93 14.86 -24.23
N ARG A 14 -15.42 15.43 -25.32
CA ARG A 14 -14.56 16.03 -26.33
C ARG A 14 -14.41 17.51 -26.02
N LEU A 15 -13.16 17.95 -25.88
CA LEU A 15 -12.83 19.34 -25.63
C LEU A 15 -13.24 20.20 -26.82
N HIS A 16 -13.69 21.42 -26.54
CA HIS A 16 -14.00 22.38 -27.59
C HIS A 16 -12.71 23.05 -28.02
N SER A 17 -12.46 23.09 -29.33
CA SER A 17 -11.31 23.77 -29.90
C SER A 17 -11.74 24.82 -30.92
N ARG A 18 -10.95 25.89 -31.01
CA ARG A 18 -11.00 26.89 -32.08
C ARG A 18 -9.65 26.90 -32.77
N VAL A 19 -9.65 26.88 -34.09
CA VAL A 19 -8.43 26.87 -34.90
C VAL A 19 -8.47 28.06 -35.84
N ASP A 20 -7.36 28.79 -35.90
CA ASP A 20 -7.12 29.83 -36.90
C ASP A 20 -5.69 29.72 -37.46
N ASN A 21 -5.27 30.68 -38.27
CA ASN A 21 -3.95 30.67 -38.91
C ASN A 21 -2.76 30.80 -37.93
N ARG A 22 -3.01 31.08 -36.65
CA ARG A 22 -1.99 31.17 -35.59
C ARG A 22 -1.83 29.86 -34.82
N GLY A 23 -2.81 28.96 -34.88
CA GLY A 23 -2.82 27.68 -34.15
C GLY A 23 -4.20 27.34 -33.60
N SER A 24 -4.21 26.57 -32.51
CA SER A 24 -5.43 26.16 -31.81
C SER A 24 -5.54 26.74 -30.40
N LEU A 25 -6.77 27.00 -29.99
CA LEU A 25 -7.18 27.27 -28.62
C LEU A 25 -8.10 26.14 -28.17
N GLU A 26 -7.76 25.48 -27.08
CA GLU A 26 -8.57 24.41 -26.50
C GLU A 26 -9.13 24.83 -25.14
N TYR A 27 -10.43 24.59 -24.95
CA TYR A 27 -11.11 24.81 -23.68
C TYR A 27 -11.15 23.50 -22.91
N VAL A 28 -10.24 23.35 -21.94
CA VAL A 28 -10.10 22.13 -21.13
C VAL A 28 -11.33 21.88 -20.27
N PHE A 29 -11.85 22.91 -19.60
CA PHE A 29 -13.17 22.91 -18.98
C PHE A 29 -13.68 24.35 -18.86
N ASP A 30 -15.00 24.51 -18.89
CA ASP A 30 -15.69 25.79 -18.72
C ASP A 30 -16.91 25.62 -17.79
N GLU A 31 -17.74 26.64 -17.69
CA GLU A 31 -18.98 26.61 -16.90
C GLU A 31 -19.98 25.52 -17.35
N ASN A 32 -19.85 24.99 -18.57
CA ASN A 32 -20.69 23.93 -19.12
C ASN A 32 -20.18 22.53 -18.79
N THR A 33 -18.96 22.40 -18.24
CA THR A 33 -18.49 21.15 -17.62
C THR A 33 -19.15 21.00 -16.25
N ALA A 34 -20.47 20.79 -16.29
CA ALA A 34 -21.38 20.84 -15.15
C ALA A 34 -20.84 19.99 -13.99
N CYS A 35 -20.57 20.67 -12.87
CA CYS A 35 -20.28 20.12 -11.55
C CYS A 35 -18.81 19.77 -11.21
N PHE A 36 -17.81 20.22 -11.97
CA PHE A 36 -16.41 20.09 -11.54
C PHE A 36 -15.79 21.44 -11.15
N ASN A 37 -15.50 21.62 -9.86
CA ASN A 37 -14.85 22.83 -9.33
C ASN A 37 -13.37 22.54 -9.05
N ALA A 38 -12.50 22.77 -10.03
CA ALA A 38 -11.08 22.54 -9.90
C ALA A 38 -10.48 23.40 -8.76
N ARG A 39 -9.84 22.74 -7.78
CA ARG A 39 -9.12 23.39 -6.68
C ARG A 39 -7.61 23.25 -6.79
N GLU A 40 -7.15 22.21 -7.48
CA GLU A 40 -5.72 21.96 -7.72
C GLU A 40 -5.57 21.39 -9.13
N THR A 41 -4.50 21.80 -9.81
CA THR A 41 -4.13 21.29 -11.14
C THR A 41 -2.67 20.83 -11.12
N ARG A 42 -2.41 19.71 -11.78
CA ARG A 42 -1.12 19.03 -11.85
C ARG A 42 -0.78 18.74 -13.31
N ILE A 43 0.51 18.77 -13.58
CA ILE A 43 1.08 18.38 -14.88
C ILE A 43 1.96 17.16 -14.64
N TYR A 44 1.63 16.06 -15.30
CA TYR A 44 2.49 14.88 -15.34
C TYR A 44 3.23 14.87 -16.66
N SER A 45 4.56 14.90 -16.59
CA SER A 45 5.45 14.79 -17.76
C SER A 45 6.05 13.41 -17.79
N MET A 46 5.83 12.68 -18.88
CA MET A 46 6.24 11.28 -19.06
C MET A 46 7.19 11.19 -20.26
N PRO A 47 8.52 11.24 -20.03
CA PRO A 47 9.50 11.23 -21.11
C PRO A 47 9.48 9.94 -21.94
N LYS A 48 9.13 8.81 -21.33
CA LYS A 48 9.13 7.49 -21.98
C LYS A 48 7.73 6.96 -22.21
N GLU A 49 7.52 6.30 -23.34
CA GLU A 49 6.42 5.36 -23.58
C GLU A 49 6.48 4.23 -22.55
N GLY A 50 5.32 3.79 -22.05
CA GLY A 50 5.21 2.75 -21.03
C GLY A 50 5.39 3.25 -19.59
N THR A 51 5.42 4.57 -19.36
CA THR A 51 5.40 5.12 -17.99
C THR A 51 4.00 4.94 -17.41
N PHE A 52 3.91 4.24 -16.27
CA PHE A 52 2.64 3.86 -15.65
C PHE A 52 2.43 4.55 -14.30
N PHE A 53 1.21 5.04 -14.06
CA PHE A 53 0.74 5.53 -12.77
C PHE A 53 -0.56 4.80 -12.42
N GLY A 54 -0.66 4.24 -11.22
CA GLY A 54 -1.91 3.65 -10.73
C GLY A 54 -1.74 2.33 -9.97
N ILE A 55 -2.84 1.73 -9.50
CA ILE A 55 -4.22 2.25 -9.57
C ILE A 55 -4.47 3.15 -8.36
N HIS A 56 -4.77 4.43 -8.56
CA HIS A 56 -4.94 5.41 -7.49
C HIS A 56 -6.40 5.75 -7.23
N TYR A 57 -6.78 5.77 -5.96
CA TYR A 57 -8.12 6.18 -5.54
C TYR A 57 -8.07 6.95 -4.22
N ARG A 58 -9.23 7.43 -3.77
CA ARG A 58 -9.38 8.18 -2.54
C ARG A 58 -10.31 7.43 -1.61
N GLU A 59 -10.00 7.51 -0.32
CA GLU A 59 -10.90 7.06 0.73
C GLU A 59 -12.26 7.76 0.65
N GLU A 60 -13.32 7.04 1.04
CA GLU A 60 -14.69 7.57 1.06
C GLU A 60 -14.86 8.75 2.01
N SER A 61 -14.07 8.81 3.09
CA SER A 61 -14.01 9.92 4.05
C SER A 61 -13.52 11.23 3.42
N SER A 62 -12.82 11.14 2.28
CA SER A 62 -12.18 12.27 1.61
C SER A 62 -12.31 12.15 0.08
N PRO A 63 -13.56 12.19 -0.42
CA PRO A 63 -13.86 11.96 -1.82
C PRO A 63 -13.23 13.05 -2.68
N MET A 64 -12.82 12.66 -3.88
CA MET A 64 -12.20 13.55 -4.86
C MET A 64 -12.65 13.16 -6.26
N THR A 65 -13.09 14.15 -7.01
CA THR A 65 -13.33 14.04 -8.44
C THR A 65 -12.06 14.44 -9.19
N LYS A 66 -11.78 13.75 -10.29
CA LYS A 66 -10.61 13.99 -11.14
C LYS A 66 -11.09 14.38 -12.53
N PHE A 67 -10.43 15.35 -13.13
CA PHE A 67 -10.59 15.68 -14.54
C PHE A 67 -9.25 15.51 -15.24
N VAL A 68 -9.19 14.66 -16.25
CA VAL A 68 -7.94 14.18 -16.84
C VAL A 68 -7.98 14.34 -18.36
N THR A 69 -6.92 14.90 -18.94
CA THR A 69 -6.71 15.01 -20.39
C THR A 69 -5.21 14.92 -20.72
N VAL A 70 -4.89 14.70 -22.00
CA VAL A 70 -3.52 14.73 -22.52
C VAL A 70 -3.38 15.94 -23.45
N ILE A 71 -2.45 16.84 -23.11
CA ILE A 71 -2.21 18.08 -23.87
C ILE A 71 -1.01 17.96 -24.82
N LYS A 72 -0.21 16.89 -24.67
CA LYS A 72 0.84 16.51 -25.61
C LYS A 72 1.01 15.00 -25.63
N GLY A 73 1.16 14.42 -26.81
CA GLY A 73 1.36 12.99 -27.00
C GLY A 73 0.07 12.17 -26.83
N ARG A 74 0.19 10.94 -26.30
CA ARG A 74 -0.97 10.07 -26.08
C ARG A 74 -0.74 9.06 -24.96
N GLY A 75 -1.81 8.67 -24.28
CA GLY A 75 -1.79 7.59 -23.31
C GLY A 75 -3.12 6.86 -23.21
N MET A 76 -3.09 5.67 -22.60
CA MET A 76 -4.30 4.92 -22.26
C MET A 76 -4.67 5.22 -20.81
N ASP A 77 -5.87 5.73 -20.61
CA ASP A 77 -6.45 6.03 -19.31
C ASP A 77 -7.41 4.90 -18.92
N TYR A 78 -7.41 4.53 -17.63
CA TYR A 78 -8.23 3.45 -17.08
C TYR A 78 -9.03 3.96 -15.90
N VAL A 79 -10.31 3.57 -15.89
CA VAL A 79 -11.22 3.85 -14.79
C VAL A 79 -11.73 2.53 -14.25
N ILE A 80 -11.48 2.28 -12.96
CA ILE A 80 -11.85 1.05 -12.26
C ILE A 80 -12.99 1.40 -11.30
N ASP A 81 -14.09 0.68 -11.37
CA ASP A 81 -15.19 0.86 -10.42
C ASP A 81 -14.84 0.23 -9.06
N LEU A 82 -14.65 1.07 -8.04
CA LEU A 82 -14.30 0.62 -6.69
C LEU A 82 -15.46 0.78 -5.69
N ARG A 83 -16.68 1.04 -6.17
CA ARG A 83 -17.88 1.13 -5.33
C ARG A 83 -18.40 -0.27 -5.03
N LYS A 84 -18.38 -0.73 -3.78
CA LYS A 84 -18.75 -2.13 -3.48
C LYS A 84 -20.21 -2.47 -3.75
N ASP A 85 -21.10 -1.50 -3.60
CA ASP A 85 -22.52 -1.68 -3.92
C ASP A 85 -22.82 -1.64 -5.43
N SER A 86 -21.80 -1.44 -6.28
CA SER A 86 -21.97 -1.39 -7.73
C SER A 86 -21.99 -2.78 -8.34
N SER A 87 -22.92 -3.02 -9.27
CA SER A 87 -22.95 -4.24 -10.08
C SER A 87 -21.72 -4.40 -10.98
N THR A 88 -20.94 -3.33 -11.17
CA THR A 88 -19.70 -3.32 -11.95
C THR A 88 -18.45 -3.24 -11.08
N TYR A 89 -18.53 -3.54 -9.77
CA TYR A 89 -17.38 -3.53 -8.86
C TYR A 89 -16.18 -4.33 -9.42
N LEU A 90 -14.98 -3.73 -9.34
CA LEU A 90 -13.69 -4.19 -9.89
C LEU A 90 -13.61 -4.28 -11.42
N GLN A 91 -14.70 -3.99 -12.14
CA GLN A 91 -14.64 -3.86 -13.59
C GLN A 91 -13.97 -2.54 -13.96
N TRP A 92 -13.37 -2.52 -15.15
CA TRP A 92 -12.69 -1.35 -15.68
C TRP A 92 -13.03 -1.13 -17.14
N GLU A 93 -12.98 0.13 -17.55
CA GLU A 93 -12.97 0.54 -18.94
C GLU A 93 -11.73 1.40 -19.18
N SER A 94 -11.25 1.40 -20.42
CA SER A 94 -10.11 2.22 -20.84
C SER A 94 -10.43 3.02 -22.08
N PHE A 95 -9.70 4.12 -22.26
CA PHE A 95 -9.84 5.01 -23.40
C PHE A 95 -8.52 5.73 -23.67
N GLU A 96 -8.21 5.91 -24.95
CA GLU A 96 -7.03 6.67 -25.35
C GLU A 96 -7.31 8.16 -25.20
N LEU A 97 -6.41 8.88 -24.54
CA LEU A 97 -6.39 10.34 -24.46
C LEU A 97 -5.18 10.84 -25.25
N SER A 98 -5.37 11.80 -26.14
CA SER A 98 -4.30 12.37 -26.95
C SER A 98 -4.53 13.82 -27.32
N GLU A 99 -3.45 14.49 -27.69
CA GLU A 99 -3.47 15.84 -28.28
C GLU A 99 -4.33 15.91 -29.55
N GLU A 100 -4.47 14.80 -30.28
CA GLU A 100 -5.22 14.73 -31.53
C GLU A 100 -6.71 14.49 -31.31
N ASN A 101 -7.07 13.63 -30.36
CA ASN A 101 -8.46 13.28 -30.11
C ASN A 101 -9.17 14.28 -29.19
N ALA A 102 -8.40 15.09 -28.45
CA ALA A 102 -8.86 16.12 -27.53
C ALA A 102 -9.95 15.59 -26.59
N LEU A 103 -9.79 14.36 -26.11
CA LEU A 103 -10.69 13.75 -25.14
C LEU A 103 -10.26 14.10 -23.72
N ALA A 104 -11.24 14.22 -22.84
CA ALA A 104 -11.03 14.33 -21.42
C ALA A 104 -12.03 13.43 -20.67
N VAL A 105 -11.64 13.00 -19.47
CA VAL A 105 -12.51 12.20 -18.60
C VAL A 105 -12.72 12.90 -17.27
N LEU A 106 -13.97 12.93 -16.82
CA LEU A 106 -14.37 13.27 -15.47
C LEU A 106 -14.63 11.98 -14.69
N ILE A 107 -13.80 11.72 -13.68
CA ILE A 107 -13.81 10.52 -12.85
C ILE A 107 -14.29 10.92 -11.45
N PRO A 108 -15.52 10.59 -11.06
CA PRO A 108 -16.03 10.88 -9.71
C PRO A 108 -15.30 10.11 -8.62
N ALA A 109 -15.55 10.49 -7.37
CA ALA A 109 -15.14 9.69 -6.22
C ALA A 109 -15.76 8.27 -6.26
N GLY A 110 -15.07 7.30 -5.65
CA GLY A 110 -15.43 5.88 -5.68
C GLY A 110 -14.85 5.11 -6.87
N PHE A 111 -14.06 5.76 -7.72
CA PHE A 111 -13.36 5.11 -8.82
C PHE A 111 -11.84 5.12 -8.63
N GLY A 112 -11.21 4.01 -9.00
CA GLY A 112 -9.77 3.91 -9.23
C GLY A 112 -9.39 4.49 -10.58
N HIS A 113 -8.20 5.05 -10.66
CA HIS A 113 -7.66 5.64 -11.89
C HIS A 113 -6.25 5.12 -12.14
N ALA A 114 -5.95 4.73 -13.37
CA ALA A 114 -4.61 4.41 -13.81
C ALA A 114 -4.36 4.99 -15.20
N PHE A 115 -3.09 5.19 -15.55
CA PHE A 115 -2.69 5.75 -16.84
C PHE A 115 -1.36 5.15 -17.28
N ILE A 116 -1.22 4.89 -18.58
CA ILE A 116 0.05 4.51 -19.21
C ILE A 116 0.31 5.33 -20.46
N SER A 117 1.51 5.91 -20.58
CA SER A 117 1.91 6.62 -21.80
C SER A 117 2.09 5.65 -22.97
N LEU A 118 1.58 6.01 -24.16
CA LEU A 118 1.78 5.24 -25.42
C LEU A 118 2.65 6.01 -26.42
N LYS A 119 3.33 7.07 -25.96
CA LYS A 119 4.26 7.89 -26.73
C LYS A 119 5.23 8.57 -25.76
N ASN A 120 6.48 8.72 -26.18
CA ASN A 120 7.46 9.54 -25.47
C ASN A 120 6.96 10.99 -25.34
N ASP A 121 7.45 11.68 -24.31
CA ASP A 121 7.12 13.08 -24.02
C ASP A 121 5.61 13.35 -23.91
N THR A 122 4.86 12.39 -23.37
CA THR A 122 3.43 12.57 -23.08
C THR A 122 3.26 13.53 -21.91
N ILE A 123 2.38 14.52 -22.05
CA ILE A 123 2.04 15.48 -21.00
C ILE A 123 0.55 15.35 -20.69
N GLN A 124 0.26 14.90 -19.48
CA GLN A 124 -1.10 14.80 -18.96
C GLN A 124 -1.40 16.00 -18.06
N LEU A 125 -2.55 16.60 -18.27
CA LEU A 125 -3.14 17.61 -17.41
C LEU A 125 -4.18 16.95 -16.52
N TYR A 126 -4.06 17.19 -15.22
CA TYR A 126 -4.88 16.54 -14.20
C TYR A 126 -5.38 17.58 -13.21
N ALA A 127 -6.69 17.73 -13.10
CA ALA A 127 -7.31 18.64 -12.13
C ALA A 127 -8.14 17.85 -11.11
N VAL A 128 -8.20 18.35 -9.88
CA VAL A 128 -9.01 17.78 -8.80
C VAL A 128 -9.83 18.84 -8.06
N ASP A 129 -10.96 18.43 -7.50
CA ASP A 129 -11.87 19.28 -6.73
C ASP A 129 -11.50 19.40 -5.24
N ARG A 130 -10.39 18.78 -4.82
CA ARG A 130 -9.89 18.79 -3.44
C ARG A 130 -8.36 18.72 -3.44
N SER A 131 -7.72 19.46 -2.52
CA SER A 131 -6.26 19.47 -2.40
C SER A 131 -5.72 18.15 -1.86
N GLY A 132 -4.55 17.75 -2.37
CA GLY A 132 -3.88 16.51 -1.99
C GLY A 132 -3.32 16.52 -0.58
N ASN A 133 -4.05 15.94 0.39
CA ASN A 133 -3.42 15.38 1.59
C ASN A 133 -3.17 13.88 1.36
N ASN A 134 -1.89 13.48 1.40
CA ASN A 134 -1.44 12.11 1.15
C ASN A 134 -2.04 11.06 2.11
N ALA A 135 -2.52 11.48 3.28
CA ALA A 135 -3.11 10.56 4.28
C ALA A 135 -4.28 9.74 3.71
N TYR A 136 -5.06 10.33 2.81
CA TYR A 136 -6.29 9.77 2.25
C TYR A 136 -6.12 9.16 0.85
N SER A 137 -4.89 9.21 0.31
CA SER A 137 -4.59 8.62 -1.00
C SER A 137 -4.32 7.13 -0.83
N LYS A 138 -5.03 6.32 -1.60
CA LYS A 138 -4.91 4.86 -1.60
C LYS A 138 -4.56 4.34 -2.98
N HIS A 139 -4.04 3.12 -3.01
CA HIS A 139 -3.44 2.51 -4.17
C HIS A 139 -3.77 1.02 -4.19
N ILE A 140 -3.99 0.49 -5.38
CA ILE A 140 -4.17 -0.94 -5.64
C ILE A 140 -3.10 -1.35 -6.64
N ASN A 141 -2.53 -2.54 -6.42
CA ASN A 141 -1.54 -3.10 -7.32
C ASN A 141 -2.13 -3.33 -8.71
N TYR A 142 -1.45 -2.88 -9.76
CA TYR A 142 -1.92 -3.09 -11.14
C TYR A 142 -1.91 -4.57 -11.55
N MET A 143 -1.10 -5.40 -10.89
CA MET A 143 -1.05 -6.85 -11.12
C MET A 143 -2.19 -7.60 -10.42
N ASP A 144 -3.15 -6.91 -9.81
CA ASP A 144 -4.26 -7.56 -9.13
C ASP A 144 -5.11 -8.38 -10.10
N SER A 145 -5.17 -9.69 -9.85
CA SER A 145 -5.84 -10.64 -10.73
C SER A 145 -7.35 -10.48 -10.78
N LYS A 146 -7.97 -9.83 -9.79
CA LYS A 146 -9.42 -9.58 -9.78
C LYS A 146 -9.78 -8.42 -10.69
N ILE A 147 -8.94 -7.39 -10.75
CA ILE A 147 -9.11 -6.28 -11.69
C ILE A 147 -8.65 -6.72 -13.08
N GLY A 148 -7.50 -7.39 -13.17
CA GLY A 148 -6.97 -7.94 -14.42
C GLY A 148 -6.76 -6.88 -15.49
N LEU A 149 -6.12 -5.76 -15.15
CA LEU A 149 -5.82 -4.69 -16.10
C LEU A 149 -5.03 -5.22 -17.31
N LYS A 150 -5.51 -4.93 -18.52
CA LYS A 150 -4.83 -5.28 -19.78
C LYS A 150 -4.17 -4.05 -20.37
N LEU A 151 -2.85 -3.97 -20.24
CA LEU A 151 -2.07 -2.85 -20.76
C LEU A 151 -1.74 -3.07 -22.25
N PRO A 152 -1.89 -2.06 -23.12
CA PRO A 152 -1.61 -2.17 -24.55
C PRO A 152 -0.11 -2.18 -24.87
N VAL A 153 0.72 -1.73 -23.93
CA VAL A 153 2.19 -1.71 -24.02
C VAL A 153 2.80 -2.19 -22.70
N PRO A 154 4.02 -2.74 -22.70
CA PRO A 154 4.74 -3.06 -21.47
C PRO A 154 5.03 -1.81 -20.64
N ILE A 155 5.07 -1.97 -19.32
CA ILE A 155 5.53 -0.91 -18.42
C ILE A 155 7.05 -0.77 -18.55
N SER A 156 7.50 0.44 -18.87
CA SER A 156 8.92 0.80 -18.92
C SER A 156 9.39 1.51 -17.65
N GLU A 157 8.51 2.31 -17.04
CA GLU A 157 8.78 3.11 -15.85
C GLU A 157 7.58 3.03 -14.91
N ILE A 158 7.83 2.76 -13.63
CA ILE A 158 6.81 2.68 -12.58
C ILE A 158 7.47 2.98 -11.23
N SER A 159 6.73 3.62 -10.33
CA SER A 159 7.23 3.96 -9.00
C SER A 159 7.26 2.74 -8.07
N ASP A 160 8.19 2.72 -7.10
CA ASP A 160 8.18 1.72 -6.01
C ASP A 160 6.86 1.76 -5.22
N TYR A 161 6.23 2.92 -5.14
CA TYR A 161 4.95 3.13 -4.49
C TYR A 161 3.82 2.34 -5.18
N ASP A 162 3.78 2.36 -6.51
CA ASP A 162 2.78 1.63 -7.30
C ASP A 162 3.11 0.14 -7.39
N LEU A 163 4.40 -0.21 -7.54
CA LEU A 163 4.88 -1.59 -7.53
C LEU A 163 4.55 -2.31 -6.20
N SER A 164 4.70 -1.60 -5.08
CA SER A 164 4.46 -2.13 -3.75
C SER A 164 3.03 -1.89 -3.24
N ALA A 165 2.11 -1.46 -4.10
CA ALA A 165 0.71 -1.28 -3.72
C ALA A 165 0.08 -2.62 -3.28
N PRO A 166 -0.88 -2.60 -2.33
CA PRO A 166 -1.58 -3.79 -1.90
C PRO A 166 -2.51 -4.33 -3.00
N PHE A 167 -2.68 -5.65 -3.02
CA PHE A 167 -3.74 -6.32 -3.78
C PHE A 167 -5.09 -6.13 -3.09
N VAL A 168 -6.18 -6.23 -3.86
CA VAL A 168 -7.56 -6.31 -3.40
C VAL A 168 -7.73 -7.60 -2.61
N SER A 169 -7.72 -7.52 -1.27
CA SER A 169 -7.98 -8.67 -0.40
C SER A 169 -9.37 -9.27 -0.62
N GLU A 170 -9.53 -10.60 -0.52
CA GLU A 170 -10.83 -11.30 -0.59
C GLU A 170 -11.80 -11.05 0.56
N ASN A 171 -11.47 -10.20 1.53
CA ASN A 171 -12.42 -9.78 2.56
C ASN A 171 -12.32 -8.27 2.76
N SER A 172 -12.92 -7.52 1.84
CA SER A 172 -13.09 -6.09 1.98
C SER A 172 -14.55 -5.78 2.32
N GLU A 173 -14.96 -6.06 3.56
CA GLU A 173 -15.89 -5.11 4.20
C GLU A 173 -15.23 -3.73 4.14
N GLU A 174 -15.97 -2.74 3.66
CA GLU A 174 -15.49 -1.37 3.45
C GLU A 174 -15.22 -0.70 4.78
N ILE A 175 -13.94 -0.37 4.98
CA ILE A 175 -13.45 0.43 6.08
C ILE A 175 -13.65 1.88 5.67
N SER A 176 -14.66 2.52 6.25
CA SER A 176 -14.66 3.95 6.47
C SER A 176 -13.56 4.29 7.50
N GLU A 177 -12.85 5.38 7.27
CA GLU A 177 -11.70 5.82 8.07
C GLU A 177 -12.03 6.28 9.50
N GLU A 178 -13.27 6.05 9.98
CA GLU A 178 -13.67 6.23 11.38
C GLU A 178 -13.93 4.90 12.11
N GLY A 179 -13.65 3.75 11.48
CA GLY A 179 -14.17 2.47 11.96
C GLY A 179 -13.26 1.25 11.91
N LYS A 180 -11.92 1.37 11.83
CA LYS A 180 -11.09 0.21 12.20
C LYS A 180 -11.32 -0.08 13.67
N ARG A 181 -12.23 -1.01 14.00
CA ARG A 181 -12.15 -1.73 15.27
C ARG A 181 -10.77 -2.35 15.28
N LYS A 182 -9.86 -1.71 16.03
CA LYS A 182 -8.68 -2.34 16.58
C LYS A 182 -9.14 -3.73 16.99
N LYS A 183 -8.57 -4.78 16.37
CA LYS A 183 -8.94 -6.12 16.80
C LYS A 183 -8.46 -6.23 18.24
N ASP A 184 -9.39 -6.36 19.16
CA ASP A 184 -9.03 -6.62 20.54
C ASP A 184 -8.38 -7.99 20.58
N ILE A 185 -7.16 -7.98 21.07
CA ILE A 185 -6.35 -9.17 21.24
C ILE A 185 -5.90 -9.22 22.69
N HIS A 186 -5.73 -10.43 23.18
CA HIS A 186 -4.98 -10.69 24.39
C HIS A 186 -3.60 -11.22 23.99
N ILE A 187 -2.55 -10.74 24.67
CA ILE A 187 -1.18 -11.18 24.41
C ILE A 187 -0.71 -11.98 25.62
N GLN A 188 -0.25 -13.19 25.37
CA GLN A 188 0.29 -14.06 26.42
C GLN A 188 1.51 -14.83 25.96
N LEU A 189 2.24 -15.37 26.93
CA LEU A 189 3.32 -16.30 26.68
C LEU A 189 2.80 -17.53 25.93
N ALA A 190 3.48 -17.91 24.86
CA ALA A 190 3.12 -19.07 24.06
C ALA A 190 3.40 -20.38 24.82
N ASP A 191 2.45 -21.31 24.75
CA ASP A 191 2.64 -22.71 25.09
C ASP A 191 2.78 -23.54 23.79
N MET A 192 3.06 -24.84 23.93
CA MET A 192 3.31 -25.72 22.78
C MET A 192 2.09 -25.91 21.88
N LYS A 193 0.84 -25.69 22.36
CA LYS A 193 -0.35 -25.83 21.51
C LYS A 193 -0.46 -24.71 20.46
N TYR A 194 0.22 -23.57 20.63
CA TYR A 194 0.25 -22.53 19.60
C TYR A 194 1.42 -22.67 18.61
N LEU A 195 2.31 -23.64 18.79
CA LEU A 195 3.52 -23.80 17.98
C LEU A 195 3.20 -23.89 16.48
N ASP A 196 2.26 -24.76 16.11
CA ASP A 196 1.84 -24.95 14.71
C ASP A 196 1.27 -23.65 14.11
N SER A 197 0.53 -22.89 14.90
CA SER A 197 0.00 -21.59 14.46
C SER A 197 1.10 -20.56 14.24
N CYS A 198 2.12 -20.53 15.11
CA CYS A 198 3.27 -19.66 14.94
C CYS A 198 4.09 -20.05 13.70
N ILE A 199 4.27 -21.34 13.44
CA ILE A 199 4.96 -21.84 12.24
C ILE A 199 4.19 -21.43 10.98
N ASP A 200 2.87 -21.68 10.94
CA ASP A 200 1.99 -21.25 9.83
C ASP A 200 2.11 -19.74 9.55
N ILE A 201 2.00 -18.92 10.60
CA ILE A 201 2.09 -17.46 10.48
C ILE A 201 3.47 -17.03 9.99
N LEU A 202 4.54 -17.66 10.50
CA LEU A 202 5.91 -17.35 10.10
C LEU A 202 6.14 -17.71 8.64
N GLN A 203 5.82 -18.93 8.21
CA GLN A 203 6.10 -19.40 6.85
C GLN A 203 5.30 -18.64 5.79
N ASN A 204 4.12 -18.11 6.15
CA ASN A 204 3.31 -17.23 5.29
C ASN A 204 3.71 -15.73 5.38
N SER A 205 4.82 -15.40 6.03
CA SER A 205 5.40 -14.05 6.05
C SER A 205 6.55 -13.87 5.07
N ASP A 206 6.88 -12.63 4.73
CA ASP A 206 8.05 -12.31 3.89
C ASP A 206 9.34 -12.85 4.52
N LEU A 207 9.48 -12.73 5.85
CA LEU A 207 10.61 -13.26 6.61
C LEU A 207 10.69 -14.79 6.52
N GLY A 208 9.55 -15.47 6.64
CA GLY A 208 9.47 -16.92 6.54
C GLY A 208 9.90 -17.42 5.18
N ARG A 209 9.39 -16.81 4.11
CA ARG A 209 9.81 -17.14 2.73
C ARG A 209 11.31 -16.95 2.50
N ALA A 210 11.92 -15.94 3.12
CA ALA A 210 13.33 -15.62 2.95
C ALA A 210 14.28 -16.57 3.72
N TYR A 211 13.94 -16.91 4.97
CA TYR A 211 14.86 -17.54 5.93
C TYR A 211 14.39 -18.89 6.51
N PHE A 212 13.08 -19.15 6.48
CA PHE A 212 12.40 -20.27 7.17
C PHE A 212 11.46 -21.02 6.21
N SER A 213 11.82 -21.11 4.93
CA SER A 213 11.08 -21.90 3.93
C SER A 213 11.12 -23.40 4.25
N ASP A 214 12.20 -23.85 4.88
CA ASP A 214 12.31 -25.18 5.46
C ASP A 214 11.48 -25.27 6.75
N HIS A 215 10.46 -26.14 6.72
CA HIS A 215 9.54 -26.37 7.83
C HIS A 215 10.23 -26.94 9.07
N GLU A 216 11.23 -27.81 8.91
CA GLU A 216 11.96 -28.38 10.04
C GLU A 216 12.79 -27.30 10.75
N LYS A 217 13.44 -26.43 9.97
CA LYS A 217 14.19 -25.29 10.51
C LYS A 217 13.29 -24.32 11.28
N ALA A 218 12.12 -23.98 10.74
CA ALA A 218 11.13 -23.12 11.41
C ALA A 218 10.65 -23.76 12.72
N THR A 219 10.34 -25.06 12.68
CA THR A 219 9.86 -25.84 13.82
C THR A 219 10.91 -25.90 14.93
N ASN A 220 12.15 -26.23 14.61
CA ASN A 220 13.24 -26.33 15.59
C ASN A 220 13.49 -24.99 16.30
N MET A 221 13.53 -23.89 15.54
CA MET A 221 13.74 -22.55 16.09
C MET A 221 12.59 -22.11 17.01
N LEU A 222 11.33 -22.27 16.57
CA LEU A 222 10.18 -21.87 17.38
C LEU A 222 9.97 -22.79 18.59
N THR A 223 10.23 -24.09 18.46
CA THR A 223 10.20 -25.04 19.59
C THR A 223 11.18 -24.61 20.68
N TYR A 224 12.41 -24.30 20.29
CA TYR A 224 13.42 -23.79 21.22
C TYR A 224 12.97 -22.46 21.86
N ALA A 225 12.49 -21.51 21.06
CA ALA A 225 12.08 -20.20 21.55
C ALA A 225 10.88 -20.25 22.52
N VAL A 226 9.90 -21.13 22.26
CA VAL A 226 8.77 -21.42 23.16
C VAL A 226 9.28 -22.05 24.45
N GLY A 227 10.19 -23.02 24.37
CA GLY A 227 10.82 -23.65 25.54
C GLY A 227 11.60 -22.66 26.42
N GLN A 228 12.21 -21.63 25.81
CA GLN A 228 12.90 -20.54 26.51
C GLN A 228 11.96 -19.43 27.01
N LYS A 229 10.64 -19.57 26.84
CA LYS A 229 9.64 -18.56 27.22
C LYS A 229 9.87 -17.19 26.57
N ASN A 230 10.31 -17.19 25.31
CA ASN A 230 10.61 -15.96 24.57
C ASN A 230 9.55 -15.61 23.51
N VAL A 231 8.55 -16.48 23.30
CA VAL A 231 7.49 -16.30 22.30
C VAL A 231 6.20 -15.90 22.98
N TYR A 232 5.55 -14.86 22.46
CA TYR A 232 4.27 -14.36 22.94
C TYR A 232 3.28 -14.30 21.77
N VAL A 233 2.08 -14.83 21.96
CA VAL A 233 1.03 -14.94 20.94
C VAL A 233 -0.05 -13.89 21.16
N ALA A 234 -0.53 -13.32 20.07
CA ALA A 234 -1.72 -12.48 20.01
C ALA A 234 -2.94 -13.34 19.68
N LEU A 235 -3.89 -13.42 20.61
CA LEU A 235 -5.09 -14.25 20.53
C LEU A 235 -6.34 -13.38 20.40
N ASP A 236 -7.33 -13.86 19.65
CA ASP A 236 -8.68 -13.27 19.71
C ASP A 236 -9.53 -13.87 20.83
N GLU A 237 -10.78 -13.43 20.93
CA GLU A 237 -11.78 -13.89 21.91
C GLU A 237 -12.04 -15.42 21.88
N ASN A 238 -11.68 -16.10 20.79
CA ASN A 238 -11.86 -17.54 20.61
C ASN A 238 -10.53 -18.29 20.76
N GLU A 239 -9.52 -17.71 21.41
CA GLU A 239 -8.18 -18.29 21.60
C GLU A 239 -7.44 -18.57 20.28
N LYS A 240 -7.86 -17.97 19.17
CA LYS A 240 -7.22 -18.16 17.86
C LYS A 240 -5.97 -17.28 17.77
N CYS A 241 -4.84 -17.90 17.45
CA CYS A 241 -3.58 -17.17 17.23
C CYS A 241 -3.63 -16.35 15.92
N LEU A 242 -3.50 -15.03 16.05
CA LEU A 242 -3.53 -14.06 14.96
C LEU A 242 -2.16 -13.47 14.63
N GLY A 243 -1.20 -13.65 15.52
CA GLY A 243 0.17 -13.17 15.37
C GLY A 243 1.00 -13.56 16.57
N PHE A 244 2.31 -13.33 16.48
CA PHE A 244 3.21 -13.55 17.60
C PHE A 244 4.42 -12.62 17.52
N ILE A 245 5.09 -12.49 18.66
CA ILE A 245 6.42 -11.92 18.76
C ILE A 245 7.36 -12.94 19.41
N TYR A 246 8.61 -12.92 18.98
CA TYR A 246 9.72 -13.59 19.65
C TYR A 246 10.73 -12.51 20.01
N TYR A 247 10.96 -12.28 21.30
CA TYR A 247 11.99 -11.35 21.77
C TYR A 247 12.80 -11.93 22.93
N MET A 248 13.99 -11.37 23.13
CA MET A 248 14.87 -11.64 24.27
C MET A 248 15.08 -10.34 25.05
N THR A 249 15.04 -10.39 26.38
CA THR A 249 15.24 -9.22 27.24
C THR A 249 16.71 -8.77 27.29
N ASN A 250 17.65 -9.72 27.16
CA ASN A 250 19.10 -9.48 27.12
C ASN A 250 19.70 -9.88 25.76
N GLY A 251 19.11 -9.38 24.67
CA GLY A 251 19.50 -9.78 23.31
C GLY A 251 20.70 -9.01 22.76
N VAL A 252 20.56 -7.70 22.54
CA VAL A 252 21.62 -6.88 21.92
C VAL A 252 22.65 -6.44 22.97
N PHE A 253 23.94 -6.66 22.66
CA PHE A 253 25.08 -6.36 23.54
C PHE A 253 24.97 -6.98 24.94
N GLY A 254 24.23 -8.09 25.07
CA GLY A 254 23.95 -8.77 26.34
C GLY A 254 23.18 -7.94 27.37
N SER A 255 22.66 -6.77 26.98
CA SER A 255 22.12 -5.78 27.93
C SER A 255 20.80 -5.16 27.50
N TYR A 256 20.43 -5.27 26.22
CA TYR A 256 19.26 -4.59 25.67
C TYR A 256 18.26 -5.55 25.04
N PRO A 257 16.95 -5.27 25.16
CA PRO A 257 15.92 -6.04 24.49
C PRO A 257 16.11 -6.11 22.99
N TYR A 258 15.92 -7.31 22.45
CA TYR A 258 15.93 -7.57 21.02
C TYR A 258 14.65 -8.28 20.60
N LEU A 259 13.89 -7.65 19.71
CA LEU A 259 12.78 -8.28 19.02
C LEU A 259 13.31 -9.03 17.80
N HIS A 260 13.31 -10.36 17.88
CA HIS A 260 13.81 -11.23 16.82
C HIS A 260 12.78 -11.44 15.71
N ILE A 261 11.52 -11.70 16.07
CA ILE A 261 10.44 -11.91 15.10
C ILE A 261 9.20 -11.15 15.56
N VAL A 262 8.53 -10.52 14.61
CA VAL A 262 7.13 -10.09 14.73
C VAL A 262 6.40 -10.52 13.48
N ALA A 263 5.32 -11.28 13.64
CA ALA A 263 4.55 -11.77 12.52
C ALA A 263 3.05 -11.72 12.83
N VAL A 264 2.27 -11.33 11.84
CA VAL A 264 0.81 -11.28 11.91
C VAL A 264 0.26 -12.08 10.75
N LYS A 265 -0.72 -12.94 11.05
CA LYS A 265 -1.42 -13.78 10.07
C LYS A 265 -1.97 -12.91 8.96
N GLU A 266 -1.79 -13.33 7.72
CA GLU A 266 -2.00 -12.49 6.52
C GLU A 266 -3.38 -11.81 6.48
N GLY A 267 -4.45 -12.56 6.73
CA GLY A 267 -5.82 -12.02 6.78
C GLY A 267 -6.12 -11.07 7.95
N TYR A 268 -5.20 -10.92 8.90
CA TYR A 268 -5.33 -10.05 10.07
C TYR A 268 -4.28 -8.93 10.09
N ARG A 269 -3.48 -8.80 9.03
CA ARG A 269 -2.62 -7.64 8.84
C ARG A 269 -3.47 -6.38 8.71
N SER A 270 -2.93 -5.23 9.11
CA SER A 270 -3.63 -3.93 9.11
C SER A 270 -4.76 -3.73 10.14
N TYR A 271 -5.07 -4.71 11.00
CA TYR A 271 -6.00 -4.59 12.15
C TYR A 271 -5.36 -4.01 13.42
N GLY A 272 -4.14 -3.48 13.33
CA GLY A 272 -3.42 -2.91 14.48
C GLY A 272 -2.73 -3.95 15.38
N ILE A 273 -2.87 -5.25 15.12
CA ILE A 273 -2.23 -6.34 15.88
C ILE A 273 -0.71 -6.15 15.98
N GLY A 274 -0.04 -5.85 14.87
CA GLY A 274 1.40 -5.57 14.88
C GLY A 274 1.79 -4.40 15.79
N LYS A 275 1.01 -3.31 15.80
CA LYS A 275 1.25 -2.18 16.72
C LYS A 275 1.05 -2.57 18.18
N GLN A 276 0.05 -3.41 18.46
CA GLN A 276 -0.21 -3.91 19.81
C GLN A 276 0.91 -4.83 20.30
N LEU A 277 1.40 -5.74 19.44
CA LEU A 277 2.56 -6.58 19.70
C LEU A 277 3.83 -5.76 19.95
N MET A 278 4.09 -4.74 19.13
CA MET A 278 5.22 -3.82 19.33
C MET A 278 5.11 -3.08 20.66
N LYS A 279 3.91 -2.58 21.00
CA LYS A 279 3.68 -1.93 22.29
C LYS A 279 3.89 -2.90 23.45
N TYR A 280 3.39 -4.12 23.36
CA TYR A 280 3.61 -5.15 24.37
C TYR A 280 5.10 -5.41 24.59
N PHE A 281 5.87 -5.56 23.51
CA PHE A 281 7.32 -5.72 23.59
C PHE A 281 7.97 -4.52 24.31
N GLU A 282 7.63 -3.29 23.93
CA GLU A 282 8.19 -2.08 24.55
C GLU A 282 7.83 -1.94 26.04
N ASP A 283 6.61 -2.32 26.40
CA ASP A 283 6.12 -2.23 27.78
C ASP A 283 6.75 -3.32 28.68
N ASN A 284 7.00 -4.52 28.15
CA ASN A 284 7.36 -5.70 28.97
C ASN A 284 8.81 -6.18 28.84
N ALA A 285 9.56 -5.75 27.82
CA ALA A 285 10.89 -6.30 27.59
C ALA A 285 11.98 -5.70 28.50
N SER A 286 11.71 -4.57 29.16
CA SER A 286 12.64 -3.97 30.13
C SER A 286 11.90 -3.03 31.10
N ASP A 287 12.28 -3.10 32.38
CA ASP A 287 11.83 -2.17 33.41
C ASP A 287 12.73 -0.93 33.54
N ALA A 288 13.82 -0.86 32.77
CA ALA A 288 14.77 0.24 32.86
C ALA A 288 14.14 1.56 32.39
N PRO A 289 14.30 2.67 33.13
CA PRO A 289 13.77 3.98 32.73
C PRO A 289 14.33 4.48 31.39
N THR A 290 15.57 4.11 31.07
CA THR A 290 16.30 4.55 29.86
C THR A 290 16.54 3.39 28.88
N ALA A 291 15.61 2.43 28.83
CA ALA A 291 15.71 1.25 27.97
C ALA A 291 15.93 1.62 26.49
N LYS A 292 16.71 0.79 25.79
CA LYS A 292 16.87 0.84 24.34
C LYS A 292 16.34 -0.47 23.77
N TYR A 293 15.44 -0.38 22.81
CA TYR A 293 14.85 -1.52 22.13
C TYR A 293 15.47 -1.67 20.77
N PHE A 294 15.86 -2.88 20.43
CA PHE A 294 16.47 -3.20 19.15
C PHE A 294 15.62 -4.19 18.38
N LEU A 295 15.63 -4.04 17.05
CA LEU A 295 15.11 -5.02 16.10
C LEU A 295 15.92 -4.92 14.82
N THR A 296 15.82 -5.95 13.98
CA THR A 296 16.36 -5.92 12.61
C THR A 296 15.22 -5.93 11.61
N VAL A 297 15.41 -5.30 10.46
CA VAL A 297 14.51 -5.38 9.32
C VAL A 297 15.29 -5.50 8.03
N ASP A 298 14.96 -6.49 7.22
CA ASP A 298 15.62 -6.70 5.94
C ASP A 298 15.25 -5.63 4.90
N ASP A 299 16.15 -5.37 3.96
CA ASP A 299 15.97 -4.46 2.83
C ASP A 299 14.78 -4.83 1.94
N PHE A 300 14.48 -6.12 1.79
CA PHE A 300 13.32 -6.62 1.07
C PHE A 300 11.98 -6.33 1.78
N ASN A 301 12.00 -5.82 3.02
CA ASN A 301 10.78 -5.52 3.79
C ASN A 301 10.62 -4.02 4.12
N PRO A 302 10.49 -3.14 3.11
CA PRO A 302 10.37 -1.70 3.30
C PRO A 302 9.08 -1.31 4.06
N ARG A 303 8.03 -2.14 3.98
CA ARG A 303 6.77 -1.95 4.72
C ARG A 303 6.99 -2.06 6.22
N ALA A 304 7.68 -3.11 6.68
CA ALA A 304 8.01 -3.28 8.09
C ALA A 304 8.95 -2.16 8.57
N LYS A 305 9.96 -1.79 7.76
CA LYS A 305 10.88 -0.69 8.07
C LYS A 305 10.12 0.62 8.32
N LYS A 306 9.21 1.00 7.43
CA LYS A 306 8.37 2.19 7.58
C LYS A 306 7.45 2.12 8.78
N LEU A 307 6.91 0.94 9.12
CA LEU A 307 6.14 0.75 10.36
C LEU A 307 7.00 1.06 11.60
N TYR A 308 8.23 0.54 11.66
CA TYR A 308 9.13 0.77 12.80
C TYR A 308 9.53 2.24 12.90
N GLU A 309 9.83 2.90 11.78
CA GLU A 309 10.11 4.34 11.74
C GLU A 309 8.95 5.18 12.28
N ASN A 310 7.72 4.85 11.87
CA ASN A 310 6.51 5.51 12.39
C ASN A 310 6.28 5.26 13.89
N LEU A 311 6.80 4.15 14.44
CA LEU A 311 6.77 3.85 15.88
C LEU A 311 7.94 4.50 16.65
N GLY A 312 8.80 5.26 15.99
CA GLY A 312 9.91 5.99 16.58
C GLY A 312 11.24 5.24 16.60
N TYR A 313 11.35 4.09 15.93
CA TYR A 313 12.64 3.44 15.72
C TYR A 313 13.46 4.19 14.68
N LYS A 314 14.77 4.25 14.89
CA LYS A 314 15.72 4.85 13.95
C LYS A 314 16.72 3.79 13.50
N CYS A 315 17.07 3.80 12.22
CA CYS A 315 18.19 3.01 11.73
C CYS A 315 19.49 3.51 12.39
N VAL A 316 20.23 2.62 13.04
CA VAL A 316 21.52 2.91 13.70
C VAL A 316 22.68 2.17 13.07
N GLY A 317 22.41 1.31 12.08
CA GLY A 317 23.43 0.58 11.34
C GLY A 317 22.81 -0.28 10.25
N GLU A 318 23.62 -0.60 9.26
CA GLU A 318 23.32 -1.57 8.23
C GLU A 318 24.25 -2.77 8.41
N LEU A 319 23.69 -3.97 8.36
CA LEU A 319 24.39 -5.23 8.50
C LEU A 319 24.29 -5.94 7.15
N THR A 320 25.35 -5.81 6.34
CA THR A 320 25.47 -6.45 5.03
C THR A 320 25.67 -7.96 5.17
N ASP A 321 24.95 -8.76 4.36
CA ASP A 321 25.06 -10.22 4.31
C ASP A 321 24.91 -10.92 5.68
N PHE A 322 24.16 -10.31 6.61
CA PHE A 322 24.20 -10.71 8.02
C PHE A 322 23.63 -12.10 8.28
N TYR A 323 22.45 -12.39 7.72
CA TYR A 323 21.78 -13.69 7.85
C TYR A 323 21.84 -14.53 6.58
N LYS A 324 21.90 -13.88 5.41
CA LYS A 324 21.92 -14.53 4.10
C LYS A 324 22.64 -13.62 3.11
N ASN A 325 23.52 -14.21 2.30
CA ASN A 325 24.23 -13.48 1.26
C ASN A 325 23.26 -12.81 0.28
N GLY A 326 23.53 -11.55 -0.05
CA GLY A 326 22.71 -10.70 -0.91
C GLY A 326 21.52 -10.05 -0.22
N ILE A 327 21.39 -10.13 1.10
CA ILE A 327 20.33 -9.48 1.87
C ILE A 327 20.95 -8.62 2.96
N ASN A 328 20.66 -7.32 2.94
CA ASN A 328 21.08 -6.39 3.98
C ASN A 328 20.00 -6.27 5.05
N CYS A 329 20.42 -6.20 6.31
CA CYS A 329 19.53 -5.96 7.44
C CYS A 329 19.81 -4.59 8.05
N TYR A 330 18.77 -3.79 8.26
CA TYR A 330 18.88 -2.55 9.03
C TYR A 330 18.69 -2.84 10.52
N LEU A 331 19.69 -2.45 11.33
CA LEU A 331 19.57 -2.45 12.78
C LEU A 331 18.81 -1.20 13.21
N MET A 332 17.63 -1.41 13.78
CA MET A 332 16.72 -0.35 14.21
C MET A 332 16.73 -0.24 15.73
N MET A 333 16.78 0.98 16.25
CA MET A 333 16.79 1.26 17.69
C MET A 333 15.74 2.31 18.07
N LYS A 334 15.02 2.07 19.15
CA LYS A 334 14.17 3.06 19.82
C LYS A 334 14.65 3.26 21.26
N ARG A 335 14.67 4.51 21.73
CA ARG A 335 14.94 4.83 23.14
C ARG A 335 13.60 5.01 23.86
N ARG A 336 13.48 4.47 25.08
CA ARG A 336 12.42 4.86 26.01
C ARG A 336 12.63 6.34 26.35
N GLY A 337 11.59 7.14 26.15
CA GLY A 337 11.59 8.59 26.33
C GLY A 337 11.37 9.00 27.77
#